data_AF-A0A935IYW7-F1
#
_entry.id   AF-A0A935IYW7-F1
#
_cell.length_a   1.000
_cell.length_b   1.000
_cell.length_c   1.000
_cell.angle_alpha   90.00
_cell.angle_beta   90.00
_cell.angle_gamma   90.00
#
_symmetry.space_group_name_H-M   'P 1'
#
loop_
_entity.id
_entity.type
_entity.pdbx_description
1 polymer ?
#
loop_
_entity_poly.entity_id
_entity_poly.type
_entity_poly.pdbx_seq_one_letter_code
_entity_poly.pdbx_strand_id
1 'polypeptide(L)'
;MIFPNLQEDVYQNYSRGDLVCLESHLQVRELINGLKERRGSTEKAYSYPLLGEIGIFFDLPLFSRNYFTTGAIITHPVFNQDKVDVALIAQFVYEAFILLIPYERQDINYATDKFRIKIDPLKKDGKFIAIYDQTYGSLRLTSRVLEEDVLNRILVEAKNVASKQELIDVNQQTLDAFDLLIKATNKSKNNLSLGQKIIPLLGSNYKRVILPKSKGVLLTMNNEEFTIERVFLTLDGLKYEGKTPHQRSEKLMPAIEHVKELPGESKVGYYNLTTGIIEKLTKKQIEAIEKEYKENTIVE
;
A
#
# COMPACT_ATOMS: atom_id res chain seq x y z
N MET A 1 -0.55 3.92 7.28
CA MET A 1 -0.17 2.60 6.72
C MET A 1 -0.19 2.68 5.21
N ILE A 2 0.73 1.99 4.54
CA ILE A 2 0.88 1.98 3.09
C ILE A 2 0.82 0.55 2.57
N PHE A 3 -0.01 0.31 1.57
CA PHE A 3 -0.21 -0.99 0.93
C PHE A 3 0.13 -0.92 -0.55
N PRO A 4 1.33 -1.37 -0.95
CA PRO A 4 1.73 -1.42 -2.35
C PRO A 4 0.97 -2.48 -3.14
N ASN A 5 0.41 -2.10 -4.30
CA ASN A 5 -0.16 -3.07 -5.24
C ASN A 5 0.91 -3.61 -6.18
N LEU A 6 1.57 -4.69 -5.75
CA LEU A 6 2.70 -5.28 -6.47
C LEU A 6 2.30 -6.44 -7.41
N GLN A 7 1.01 -6.79 -7.45
CA GLN A 7 0.52 -7.96 -8.19
C GLN A 7 -0.11 -7.62 -9.55
N GLU A 8 -0.41 -6.34 -9.80
CA GLU A 8 -1.07 -5.89 -11.03
C GLU A 8 -0.26 -4.78 -11.71
N ASP A 9 -0.05 -3.65 -11.01
CA ASP A 9 0.39 -2.39 -11.62
C ASP A 9 1.69 -1.86 -11.01
N VAL A 10 2.81 -2.39 -11.50
CA VAL A 10 4.15 -1.86 -11.23
C VAL A 10 4.65 -1.16 -12.48
N TYR A 11 4.80 0.16 -12.40
CA TYR A 11 5.17 1.01 -13.54
C TYR A 11 6.65 0.92 -13.85
N GLN A 12 7.47 0.92 -12.81
CA GLN A 12 8.92 0.88 -12.91
C GLN A 12 9.46 0.02 -11.78
N ASN A 13 10.51 -0.74 -12.05
CA ASN A 13 11.20 -1.49 -11.02
C ASN A 13 12.64 -1.73 -11.47
N TYR A 14 13.54 -1.79 -10.49
CA TYR A 14 14.90 -2.24 -10.69
C TYR A 14 15.53 -2.68 -9.38
N SER A 15 16.66 -3.35 -9.48
CA SER A 15 17.57 -3.59 -8.35
C SER A 15 18.97 -3.07 -8.66
N ARG A 16 19.68 -2.64 -7.62
CA ARG A 16 21.12 -2.33 -7.65
C ARG A 16 21.79 -3.03 -6.46
N GLY A 17 22.29 -4.25 -6.68
CA GLY A 17 22.65 -5.16 -5.59
C GLY A 17 21.43 -5.53 -4.75
N ASP A 18 21.49 -5.33 -3.44
CA ASP A 18 20.39 -5.63 -2.51
C ASP A 18 19.36 -4.49 -2.38
N LEU A 19 19.63 -3.35 -3.02
CA LEU A 19 18.68 -2.24 -3.09
C LEU A 19 17.63 -2.56 -4.14
N VAL A 20 16.36 -2.58 -3.71
CA VAL A 20 15.22 -2.77 -4.61
C VAL A 20 14.39 -1.51 -4.59
N CYS A 21 14.11 -1.01 -5.80
CA CYS A 21 13.33 0.19 -6.02
C CYS A 21 12.19 -0.13 -6.99
N LEU A 22 10.98 0.35 -6.68
CA LEU A 22 9.82 0.15 -7.55
C LEU A 22 8.83 1.29 -7.42
N GLU A 23 8.08 1.54 -8.49
CA GLU A 23 6.96 2.47 -8.54
C GLU A 23 5.69 1.66 -8.77
N SER A 24 4.68 1.85 -7.93
CA SER A 24 3.42 1.13 -8.05
C SER A 24 2.25 1.97 -7.57
N HIS A 25 1.04 1.50 -7.86
CA HIS A 25 -0.13 1.98 -7.14
C HIS A 25 0.00 1.67 -5.65
N LEU A 26 -0.36 2.65 -4.83
CA LEU A 26 -0.40 2.54 -3.38
C LEU A 26 -1.83 2.75 -2.92
N GLN A 27 -2.24 1.94 -1.94
CA GLN A 27 -3.32 2.33 -1.07
C GLN A 27 -2.73 2.90 0.22
N VAL A 28 -3.13 4.11 0.58
CA VAL A 28 -2.77 4.77 1.83
C VAL A 28 -3.95 4.67 2.78
N ARG A 29 -3.71 4.20 4.01
CA ARG A 29 -4.66 4.22 5.11
C ARG A 29 -4.16 5.15 6.21
N GLU A 30 -4.89 6.22 6.43
CA GLU A 30 -4.69 7.15 7.55
C GLU A 30 -5.70 6.82 8.64
N LEU A 31 -5.23 6.83 9.88
CA LEU A 31 -6.05 6.55 11.06
C LEU A 31 -5.83 7.69 12.06
N ILE A 32 -6.93 8.32 12.48
CA ILE A 32 -6.95 9.28 13.58
C ILE A 32 -7.70 8.61 14.73
N ASN A 33 -7.05 8.48 15.87
CA ASN A 33 -7.54 7.74 17.04
C ASN A 33 -8.06 8.63 18.18
N GLY A 34 -8.06 9.94 17.98
CA GLY A 34 -8.55 10.90 18.96
C GLY A 34 -8.10 12.32 18.62
N LEU A 35 -8.20 13.19 19.61
CA LEU A 35 -7.72 14.57 19.54
C LEU A 35 -7.06 14.98 20.85
N LYS A 36 -6.26 16.04 20.77
CA LYS A 36 -5.71 16.72 21.94
C LYS A 36 -6.24 18.14 21.97
N GLU A 37 -6.87 18.51 23.08
CA GLU A 37 -7.33 19.87 23.31
C GLU A 37 -6.34 20.58 24.23
N ARG A 38 -5.87 21.76 23.79
CA ARG A 38 -5.05 22.63 24.61
C ARG A 38 -5.84 23.89 25.00
N ARG A 39 -6.05 24.09 26.30
CA ARG A 39 -6.64 25.30 26.88
C ARG A 39 -5.61 25.97 27.78
N GLY A 40 -4.99 27.04 27.28
CA GLY A 40 -3.86 27.70 27.96
C GLY A 40 -2.66 26.78 28.12
N SER A 41 -2.23 26.55 29.36
CA SER A 41 -1.16 25.61 29.72
C SER A 41 -1.62 24.16 29.87
N THR A 42 -2.93 23.90 29.87
CA THR A 42 -3.48 22.55 30.07
C THR A 42 -3.67 21.84 28.73
N GLU A 43 -3.13 20.63 28.59
CA GLU A 43 -3.36 19.72 27.46
C GLU A 43 -4.14 18.50 27.96
N LYS A 44 -5.23 18.15 27.29
CA LYS A 44 -5.99 16.93 27.55
C LYS A 44 -6.14 16.14 26.25
N ALA A 45 -5.92 14.82 26.34
CA ALA A 45 -6.11 13.90 25.22
C ALA A 45 -7.44 13.18 25.37
N TYR A 46 -8.17 13.05 24.27
CA TYR A 46 -9.43 12.33 24.19
C TYR A 46 -9.32 11.30 23.06
N SER A 47 -9.55 10.03 23.40
CA SER A 47 -9.60 8.96 22.41
C SER A 47 -11.01 8.85 21.84
N TYR A 48 -11.10 8.44 20.59
CA TYR A 48 -12.37 8.04 20.00
C TYR A 48 -12.88 6.72 20.64
N PRO A 49 -14.21 6.51 20.76
CA PRO A 49 -15.29 7.44 20.41
C PRO A 49 -15.42 8.60 21.41
N LEU A 50 -15.79 9.79 20.91
CA LEU A 50 -16.11 10.96 21.72
C LEU A 50 -17.61 10.94 22.07
N LEU A 51 -17.91 10.84 23.36
CA LEU A 51 -19.29 10.72 23.87
C LEU A 51 -19.87 12.07 24.35
N GLY A 52 -19.42 13.19 23.79
CA GLY A 52 -19.93 14.53 24.14
C GLY A 52 -19.22 15.22 25.30
N GLU A 53 -18.20 14.61 25.91
CA GLU A 53 -17.43 15.12 27.06
C GLU A 53 -16.83 16.53 26.82
N ILE A 54 -16.57 16.87 25.56
CA ILE A 54 -16.00 18.14 25.10
C ILE A 54 -16.94 18.93 24.19
N GLY A 55 -18.23 18.59 24.15
CA GLY A 55 -19.20 19.18 23.21
C GLY A 55 -19.05 18.69 21.77
N ILE A 56 -18.18 17.71 21.52
CA ILE A 56 -18.01 17.02 20.24
C ILE A 56 -18.48 15.59 20.41
N PHE A 57 -19.29 15.10 19.46
CA PHE A 57 -19.78 13.74 19.42
C PHE A 57 -19.19 13.00 18.20
N PHE A 58 -18.65 11.81 18.43
CA PHE A 58 -18.14 10.92 17.39
C PHE A 58 -18.17 9.48 17.91
N ASP A 59 -19.06 8.64 17.40
CA ASP A 59 -19.39 7.32 17.97
C ASP A 59 -18.56 6.15 17.40
N LEU A 60 -17.59 6.45 16.54
CA LEU A 60 -16.69 5.46 15.96
C LEU A 60 -15.38 5.38 16.73
N PRO A 61 -14.72 4.21 16.78
CA PRO A 61 -13.49 4.03 17.54
C PRO A 61 -12.28 4.73 16.90
N LEU A 62 -12.39 5.13 15.64
CA LEU A 62 -11.36 5.84 14.89
C LEU A 62 -11.98 6.53 13.68
N PHE A 63 -11.32 7.57 13.19
CA PHE A 63 -11.55 8.11 11.86
C PHE A 63 -10.53 7.48 10.91
N SER A 64 -11.00 6.79 9.87
CA SER A 64 -10.15 6.18 8.85
C SER A 64 -10.38 6.84 7.50
N ARG A 65 -9.30 7.17 6.81
CA ARG A 65 -9.32 7.59 5.40
C ARG A 65 -8.48 6.62 4.59
N ASN A 66 -9.06 6.01 3.57
CA ASN A 66 -8.31 5.29 2.55
C ASN A 66 -8.31 6.08 1.25
N TYR A 67 -7.18 6.07 0.55
CA TYR A 67 -7.14 6.60 -0.81
C TYR A 67 -6.09 5.87 -1.63
N PHE A 68 -6.23 5.96 -2.95
CA PHE A 68 -5.35 5.34 -3.91
C PHE A 68 -4.51 6.41 -4.61
N THR A 69 -3.22 6.15 -4.68
CA THR A 69 -2.21 7.02 -5.27
C THR A 69 -1.12 6.18 -5.94
N THR A 70 -0.01 6.78 -6.34
CA THR A 70 1.22 6.07 -6.70
C THR A 70 2.36 6.52 -5.80
N GLY A 71 3.39 5.70 -5.71
CA GLY A 71 4.61 6.12 -5.02
C GLY A 71 5.81 5.27 -5.39
N ALA A 72 6.98 5.88 -5.16
CA ALA A 72 8.25 5.20 -5.18
C ALA A 72 8.46 4.46 -3.85
N ILE A 73 8.84 3.20 -3.95
CA ILE A 73 9.10 2.31 -2.83
C ILE A 73 10.54 1.87 -2.91
N ILE A 74 11.24 2.02 -1.79
CA ILE A 74 12.64 1.65 -1.66
C ILE A 74 12.77 0.69 -0.50
N THR A 75 13.45 -0.42 -0.72
CA THR A 75 13.74 -1.42 0.32
C THR A 75 15.17 -1.92 0.20
N HIS A 76 15.79 -2.19 1.34
CA HIS A 76 17.13 -2.75 1.44
C HIS A 76 17.22 -3.57 2.74
N PRO A 77 17.99 -4.68 2.78
CA PRO A 77 18.14 -5.50 3.97
C PRO A 77 18.52 -4.72 5.24
N VAL A 78 19.27 -3.63 5.09
CA VAL A 78 19.69 -2.74 6.20
C VAL A 78 18.51 -2.21 7.03
N PHE A 79 17.34 -2.01 6.42
CA PHE A 79 16.15 -1.52 7.13
C PHE A 79 15.66 -2.50 8.22
N ASN A 80 16.03 -3.77 8.12
CA ASN A 80 15.66 -4.81 9.07
C ASN A 80 16.73 -5.05 10.14
N GLN A 81 17.83 -4.30 10.13
CA GLN A 81 18.85 -4.38 11.18
C GLN A 81 18.39 -3.64 12.44
N ASP A 82 18.87 -4.12 13.59
CA ASP A 82 18.58 -3.50 14.88
C ASP A 82 19.16 -2.07 14.95
N LYS A 83 18.45 -1.19 15.64
CA LYS A 83 18.81 0.23 15.88
C LYS A 83 18.85 1.12 14.63
N VAL A 84 18.61 0.60 13.43
CA VAL A 84 18.41 1.44 12.24
C VAL A 84 17.03 2.09 12.31
N ASP A 85 17.00 3.43 12.38
CA ASP A 85 15.76 4.20 12.37
C ASP A 85 15.31 4.46 10.93
N VAL A 86 14.46 3.56 10.44
CA VAL A 86 13.94 3.63 9.07
C VAL A 86 12.99 4.82 8.88
N ALA A 87 12.27 5.23 9.93
CA ALA A 87 11.38 6.39 9.86
C ALA A 87 12.18 7.67 9.65
N LEU A 88 13.30 7.79 10.36
CA LEU A 88 14.22 8.90 10.22
C LEU A 88 14.92 8.91 8.85
N ILE A 89 15.29 7.73 8.32
CA ILE A 89 15.78 7.62 6.94
C ILE A 89 14.73 8.14 5.96
N ALA A 90 13.48 7.68 6.07
CA ALA A 90 12.41 8.10 5.17
C ALA A 90 12.18 9.62 5.24
N GLN A 91 12.22 10.21 6.44
CA GLN A 91 12.11 11.65 6.65
C GLN A 91 13.22 12.41 5.91
N PHE A 92 14.49 12.05 6.11
CA PHE A 92 15.59 12.76 5.45
C PHE A 92 15.60 12.55 3.93
N VAL A 93 15.22 11.36 3.44
CA VAL A 93 15.07 11.12 2.00
C VAL A 93 13.96 12.00 1.42
N TYR A 94 12.84 12.16 2.13
CA TYR A 94 11.76 13.06 1.72
C TYR A 94 12.18 14.53 1.72
N GLU A 95 12.84 15.01 2.78
CA GLU A 95 13.32 16.40 2.85
C GLU A 95 14.34 16.69 1.74
N ALA A 96 15.27 15.77 1.48
CA ALA A 96 16.23 15.87 0.39
C ALA A 96 15.55 15.82 -0.99
N PHE A 97 14.51 15.01 -1.16
CA PHE A 97 13.74 14.96 -2.40
C PHE A 97 13.10 16.30 -2.73
N ILE A 98 12.44 16.94 -1.75
CA ILE A 98 11.81 18.26 -1.94
C ILE A 98 12.85 19.37 -2.12
N LEU A 99 14.01 19.25 -1.48
CA LEU A 99 15.11 20.20 -1.68
C LEU A 99 15.66 20.15 -3.11
N LEU A 100 15.78 18.94 -3.67
CA LEU A 100 16.36 18.72 -5.00
C LEU A 100 15.35 18.91 -6.13
N ILE A 101 14.07 18.62 -5.89
CA ILE A 101 13.00 18.72 -6.88
C ILE A 101 11.91 19.62 -6.29
N PRO A 102 11.64 20.80 -6.90
CA PRO A 102 10.81 21.83 -6.31
C PRO A 102 9.31 21.51 -6.45
N TYR A 103 8.86 20.49 -5.71
CA TYR A 103 7.45 20.19 -5.52
C TYR A 103 6.92 20.86 -4.25
N GLU A 104 5.63 21.14 -4.24
CA GLU A 104 4.97 21.63 -3.04
C GLU A 104 4.90 20.52 -1.99
N ARG A 105 5.15 20.87 -0.73
CA ARG A 105 5.12 19.92 0.40
C ARG A 105 3.77 19.23 0.58
N GLN A 106 2.69 19.85 0.09
CA GLN A 106 1.34 19.30 0.16
C GLN A 106 1.04 18.25 -0.92
N ASP A 107 1.88 18.14 -1.94
CA ASP A 107 1.66 17.23 -3.07
C ASP A 107 2.33 15.87 -2.85
N ILE A 108 3.30 15.80 -1.94
CA ILE A 108 4.15 14.64 -1.69
C ILE A 108 4.13 14.34 -0.20
N ASN A 109 4.12 13.06 0.15
CA ASN A 109 4.34 12.62 1.51
C ASN A 109 5.21 11.36 1.53
N TYR A 110 5.62 10.94 2.71
CA TYR A 110 6.45 9.78 2.93
C TYR A 110 5.91 8.95 4.09
N ALA A 111 6.26 7.68 4.08
CA ALA A 111 5.96 6.78 5.17
C ALA A 111 6.93 5.61 5.19
N THR A 112 6.91 4.89 6.31
CA THR A 112 7.55 3.58 6.43
C THR A 112 6.51 2.55 6.76
N ASP A 113 6.70 1.35 6.23
CA ASP A 113 5.83 0.23 6.52
C ASP A 113 6.55 -1.10 6.21
N LYS A 114 5.83 -2.22 6.26
CA LYS A 114 6.34 -3.55 5.95
C LYS A 114 5.52 -4.22 4.86
N PHE A 115 6.17 -5.07 4.06
CA PHE A 115 5.47 -5.91 3.08
C PHE A 115 4.61 -6.95 3.79
N ARG A 116 3.30 -6.94 3.53
CA ARG A 116 2.35 -7.89 4.15
C ARG A 116 2.25 -9.22 3.41
N ILE A 117 2.71 -9.23 2.17
CA ILE A 117 2.75 -10.39 1.27
C ILE A 117 4.20 -10.68 0.86
N LYS A 118 4.49 -11.95 0.57
CA LYS A 118 5.77 -12.36 -0.01
C LYS A 118 5.65 -12.29 -1.53
N ILE A 119 6.51 -11.52 -2.18
CA ILE A 119 6.64 -11.44 -3.65
C ILE A 119 8.13 -11.39 -3.93
N ASP A 120 8.72 -12.45 -4.48
CA ASP A 120 10.16 -12.46 -4.68
C ASP A 120 10.62 -11.27 -5.55
N PRO A 121 11.73 -10.59 -5.19
CA PRO A 121 12.63 -10.88 -4.05
C PRO A 121 12.23 -10.23 -2.71
N LEU A 122 11.07 -9.58 -2.64
CA LEU A 122 10.52 -8.93 -1.46
C LEU A 122 10.02 -9.96 -0.44
N LYS A 123 10.59 -9.89 0.76
CA LYS A 123 10.22 -10.76 1.87
C LYS A 123 9.02 -10.17 2.60
N LYS A 124 8.09 -11.03 3.01
CA LYS A 124 7.06 -10.67 3.99
C LYS A 124 7.74 -10.12 5.25
N ASP A 125 7.13 -9.11 5.84
CA ASP A 125 7.60 -8.33 7.00
C ASP A 125 8.87 -7.52 6.77
N GLY A 126 9.44 -7.53 5.56
CA GLY A 126 10.54 -6.66 5.17
C GLY A 126 10.09 -5.20 5.21
N LYS A 127 10.85 -4.36 5.92
CA LYS A 127 10.59 -2.91 5.98
C LYS A 127 10.92 -2.22 4.67
N PHE A 128 10.14 -1.21 4.32
CA PHE A 128 10.38 -0.33 3.19
C PHE A 128 10.10 1.14 3.57
N ILE A 129 10.66 2.05 2.78
CA ILE A 129 10.27 3.46 2.77
C ILE A 129 9.44 3.71 1.50
N ALA A 130 8.43 4.57 1.59
CA ALA A 130 7.64 5.00 0.46
C ALA A 130 7.61 6.52 0.41
N ILE A 131 7.77 7.08 -0.79
CA ILE A 131 7.51 8.48 -1.11
C ILE A 131 6.39 8.47 -2.14
N TYR A 132 5.28 9.14 -1.84
CA TYR A 132 4.05 9.00 -2.60
C TYR A 132 3.32 10.32 -2.77
N ASP A 133 2.50 10.39 -3.82
CA ASP A 133 1.71 11.57 -4.12
C ASP A 133 0.51 11.65 -3.15
N GLN A 134 0.24 12.83 -2.58
CA GLN A 134 -0.94 13.07 -1.73
C GLN A 134 -2.21 13.40 -2.54
N THR A 135 -2.09 13.51 -3.86
CA THR A 135 -3.21 13.78 -4.76
C THR A 135 -4.00 12.51 -5.08
N TYR A 136 -5.33 12.61 -5.04
CA TYR A 136 -6.20 11.51 -5.48
C TYR A 136 -5.98 11.23 -6.96
N GLY A 137 -5.86 9.95 -7.32
CA GLY A 137 -5.64 9.55 -8.72
C GLY A 137 -4.18 9.67 -9.19
N SER A 138 -3.32 10.32 -8.38
CA SER A 138 -1.89 10.51 -8.62
C SER A 138 -1.53 11.39 -9.84
N LEU A 139 -0.46 12.17 -9.68
CA LEU A 139 0.21 12.90 -10.77
C LEU A 139 1.56 12.24 -11.15
N ARG A 140 1.89 11.12 -10.49
CA ARG A 140 3.15 10.38 -10.60
C ARG A 140 4.39 11.25 -10.39
N LEU A 141 4.29 12.25 -9.52
CA LEU A 141 5.40 13.18 -9.22
C LEU A 141 6.59 12.41 -8.61
N THR A 142 6.28 11.44 -7.75
CA THR A 142 7.27 10.62 -7.06
C THR A 142 8.00 9.61 -7.96
N SER A 143 7.57 9.43 -9.21
CA SER A 143 8.28 8.60 -10.20
C SER A 143 9.72 9.10 -10.44
N ARG A 144 9.95 10.41 -10.28
CA ARG A 144 11.27 11.03 -10.41
C ARG A 144 12.32 10.46 -9.48
N VAL A 145 11.92 9.97 -8.29
CA VAL A 145 12.84 9.33 -7.35
C VAL A 145 13.60 8.18 -8.01
N LEU A 146 12.98 7.51 -9.00
CA LEU A 146 13.53 6.35 -9.67
C LEU A 146 14.26 6.65 -10.99
N GLU A 147 14.32 7.93 -11.39
CA GLU A 147 15.12 8.37 -12.52
C GLU A 147 16.62 8.11 -12.28
N GLU A 148 17.38 8.08 -13.36
CA GLU A 148 18.82 7.83 -13.30
C GLU A 148 19.52 8.87 -12.43
N ASP A 149 20.36 8.39 -11.51
CA ASP A 149 21.15 9.16 -10.54
C ASP A 149 20.38 10.06 -9.55
N VAL A 150 19.07 10.23 -9.72
CA VAL A 150 18.22 11.03 -8.81
C VAL A 150 18.20 10.41 -7.42
N LEU A 151 17.94 9.10 -7.31
CA LEU A 151 17.96 8.41 -6.01
C LEU A 151 19.30 8.55 -5.28
N ASN A 152 20.42 8.43 -6.01
CA ASN A 152 21.75 8.59 -5.42
C ASN A 152 21.91 10.01 -4.84
N ARG A 153 21.58 11.04 -5.62
CA ARG A 153 21.65 12.44 -5.19
C ARG A 153 20.77 12.70 -3.96
N ILE A 154 19.55 12.16 -3.93
CA ILE A 154 18.65 12.25 -2.78
C ILE A 154 19.30 11.60 -1.55
N LEU A 155 19.84 10.40 -1.66
CA LEU A 155 20.45 9.69 -0.53
C LEU A 155 21.70 10.39 0.00
N VAL A 156 22.53 10.94 -0.90
CA VAL A 156 23.72 11.73 -0.53
C VAL A 156 23.29 12.98 0.23
N GLU A 157 22.31 13.71 -0.27
CA GLU A 157 21.84 14.94 0.39
C GLU A 157 21.09 14.64 1.69
N ALA A 158 20.30 13.57 1.74
CA ALA A 158 19.66 13.09 2.96
C ALA A 158 20.69 12.77 4.06
N LYS A 159 21.80 12.10 3.70
CA LYS A 159 22.91 11.86 4.62
C LYS A 159 23.58 13.16 5.07
N ASN A 160 23.82 14.09 4.15
CA ASN A 160 24.42 15.39 4.47
C ASN A 160 23.59 16.14 5.50
N VAL A 161 22.26 16.23 5.28
CA VAL A 161 21.32 16.87 6.21
C VAL A 161 21.31 16.12 7.54
N ALA A 162 21.18 14.80 7.52
CA ALA A 162 21.18 13.97 8.73
C ALA A 162 22.44 14.16 9.59
N SER A 163 23.61 14.30 8.96
CA SER A 163 24.90 14.45 9.67
C SER A 163 25.12 15.83 10.29
N LYS A 164 24.38 16.85 9.85
CA LYS A 164 24.56 18.26 10.28
C LYS A 164 23.40 18.77 11.15
N GLN A 165 22.34 17.98 11.29
CA GLN A 165 21.13 18.39 11.99
C GLN A 165 21.35 18.37 13.51
N GLU A 166 21.58 19.54 14.13
CA GLU A 166 21.81 19.63 15.58
C GLU A 166 20.55 19.31 16.43
N LEU A 167 19.36 19.44 15.84
CA LEU A 167 18.07 19.26 16.55
C LEU A 167 17.59 17.81 16.61
N ILE A 168 18.14 16.91 15.78
CA ILE A 168 17.70 15.52 15.70
C ILE A 168 18.92 14.63 15.88
N ASP A 169 18.96 13.88 16.99
CA ASP A 169 20.03 12.94 17.26
C ASP A 169 19.90 11.71 16.34
N VAL A 170 20.77 11.63 15.33
CA VAL A 170 20.81 10.51 14.38
C VAL A 170 21.89 9.53 14.82
N ASN A 171 21.48 8.31 15.19
CA ASN A 171 22.45 7.31 15.62
C ASN A 171 23.37 6.85 14.49
N GLN A 172 24.55 6.34 14.86
CA GLN A 172 25.57 5.91 13.89
C GLN A 172 25.06 4.78 12.97
N GLN A 173 24.26 3.84 13.47
CA GLN A 173 23.72 2.74 12.66
C GLN A 173 22.83 3.24 11.51
N THR A 174 22.11 4.34 11.75
CA THR A 174 21.26 4.99 10.75
C THR A 174 22.10 5.74 9.71
N LEU A 175 23.19 6.39 10.12
CA LEU A 175 24.15 7.00 9.19
C LEU A 175 24.89 5.96 8.34
N ASP A 176 25.31 4.84 8.94
CA ASP A 176 25.93 3.72 8.23
C ASP A 176 24.95 3.09 7.23
N ALA A 177 23.64 3.09 7.56
CA ALA A 177 22.61 2.64 6.64
C ALA A 177 22.52 3.53 5.39
N PHE A 178 22.64 4.85 5.52
CA PHE A 178 22.76 5.74 4.35
C PHE A 178 23.95 5.38 3.48
N ASP A 179 25.11 5.10 4.07
CA ASP A 179 26.31 4.71 3.31
C ASP A 179 26.10 3.42 2.52
N LEU A 180 25.42 2.43 3.10
CA LEU A 180 25.08 1.19 2.41
C LEU A 180 24.12 1.44 1.25
N LEU A 181 23.10 2.30 1.43
CA LEU A 181 22.16 2.67 0.37
C LEU A 181 22.87 3.41 -0.78
N ILE A 182 23.68 4.41 -0.46
CA ILE A 182 24.47 5.19 -1.44
C ILE A 182 25.39 4.24 -2.20
N LYS A 183 26.14 3.38 -1.51
CA LYS A 183 27.01 2.39 -2.15
C LYS A 183 26.24 1.43 -3.05
N ALA A 184 25.03 1.02 -2.65
CA ALA A 184 24.18 0.18 -3.47
C ALA A 184 23.75 0.89 -4.76
N THR A 185 23.45 2.19 -4.72
CA THR A 185 23.12 2.94 -5.94
C THR A 185 24.27 2.99 -6.96
N ASN A 186 25.52 2.77 -6.58
CA ASN A 186 26.64 2.72 -7.52
C ASN A 186 26.80 1.36 -8.23
N LYS A 187 26.01 0.35 -7.86
CA LYS A 187 26.01 -0.96 -8.53
C LYS A 187 25.21 -0.92 -9.83
N SER A 188 25.48 -1.88 -10.72
CA SER A 188 24.74 -2.04 -11.98
C SER A 188 23.25 -2.20 -11.74
N LYS A 189 22.46 -1.49 -12.56
CA LYS A 189 20.99 -1.58 -12.57
C LYS A 189 20.57 -2.87 -13.25
N ASN A 190 19.80 -3.69 -12.55
CA ASN A 190 19.20 -4.91 -13.06
C ASN A 190 17.68 -4.78 -13.11
N ASN A 191 17.06 -5.31 -14.17
CA ASN A 191 15.61 -5.43 -14.25
C ASN A 191 15.10 -6.37 -13.15
N LEU A 192 14.02 -5.99 -12.49
CA LEU A 192 13.44 -6.76 -11.41
C LEU A 192 12.21 -7.52 -11.92
N SER A 193 12.28 -8.85 -11.91
CA SER A 193 11.07 -9.66 -12.10
C SER A 193 10.37 -9.82 -10.77
N LEU A 194 9.21 -9.19 -10.61
CA LEU A 194 8.35 -9.40 -9.44
C LEU A 194 7.52 -10.67 -9.65
N GLY A 195 7.56 -11.55 -8.65
CA GLY A 195 6.86 -12.83 -8.69
C GLY A 195 5.33 -12.67 -8.80
N GLN A 196 4.77 -13.29 -9.84
CA GLN A 196 3.33 -13.50 -10.12
C GLN A 196 2.49 -12.23 -10.29
N LYS A 197 2.22 -11.88 -11.55
CA LYS A 197 1.01 -11.12 -11.89
C LYS A 197 -0.22 -11.99 -11.60
N ILE A 198 -1.27 -11.39 -11.04
CA ILE A 198 -2.57 -12.05 -10.97
C ILE A 198 -2.99 -12.37 -12.41
N ILE A 199 -3.26 -13.64 -12.69
CA ILE A 199 -3.78 -14.07 -13.98
C ILE A 199 -5.30 -13.84 -13.93
N PRO A 200 -5.85 -12.89 -14.69
CA PRO A 200 -7.29 -12.72 -14.76
C PRO A 200 -7.88 -13.89 -15.56
N LEU A 201 -8.75 -14.68 -14.94
CA LEU A 201 -9.48 -15.77 -15.60
C LEU A 201 -10.64 -15.23 -16.44
N LEU A 202 -10.33 -14.31 -17.37
CA LEU A 202 -11.30 -13.69 -18.28
C LEU A 202 -12.06 -14.77 -19.05
N GLY A 203 -13.38 -14.61 -19.18
CA GLY A 203 -14.25 -15.54 -19.90
C GLY A 203 -14.43 -16.95 -19.30
N SER A 204 -13.79 -17.27 -18.18
CA SER A 204 -14.08 -18.50 -17.44
C SER A 204 -15.34 -18.38 -16.56
N ASN A 205 -15.88 -19.52 -16.11
CA ASN A 205 -16.93 -19.57 -15.10
C ASN A 205 -16.44 -19.17 -13.69
N TYR A 206 -15.17 -18.77 -13.53
CA TYR A 206 -14.60 -18.36 -12.27
C TYR A 206 -14.40 -16.85 -12.20
N LYS A 207 -14.90 -16.24 -11.11
CA LYS A 207 -14.62 -14.84 -10.77
C LYS A 207 -13.81 -14.78 -9.49
N ARG A 208 -12.70 -14.04 -9.52
CA ARG A 208 -11.91 -13.79 -8.32
C ARG A 208 -12.71 -12.89 -7.37
N VAL A 209 -12.80 -13.31 -6.11
CA VAL A 209 -13.56 -12.61 -5.07
C VAL A 209 -12.80 -12.57 -3.76
N ILE A 210 -13.12 -11.57 -2.94
CA ILE A 210 -12.68 -11.51 -1.55
C ILE A 210 -13.59 -12.45 -0.74
N LEU A 211 -12.98 -13.33 0.05
CA LEU A 211 -13.69 -14.33 0.84
C LEU A 211 -14.55 -13.70 1.94
N PRO A 212 -15.66 -14.33 2.32
CA PRO A 212 -16.39 -13.98 3.54
C PRO A 212 -15.48 -13.90 4.78
N LYS A 213 -15.84 -13.02 5.73
CA LYS A 213 -15.09 -12.68 6.95
C LYS A 213 -13.73 -12.02 6.69
N SER A 214 -13.51 -11.55 5.47
CA SER A 214 -12.35 -10.75 5.09
C SER A 214 -12.75 -9.28 4.93
N LYS A 215 -11.75 -8.41 4.78
CA LYS A 215 -11.92 -6.99 4.52
C LYS A 215 -11.55 -6.62 3.08
N GLY A 216 -12.18 -5.57 2.59
CA GLY A 216 -11.83 -4.84 1.37
C GLY A 216 -12.07 -3.34 1.56
N VAL A 217 -12.02 -2.57 0.47
CA VAL A 217 -12.31 -1.13 0.44
C VAL A 217 -13.49 -0.88 -0.47
N LEU A 218 -14.58 -0.31 0.06
CA LEU A 218 -15.75 0.06 -0.72
C LEU A 218 -15.54 1.39 -1.43
N LEU A 219 -15.35 1.35 -2.74
CA LEU A 219 -15.01 2.49 -3.58
C LEU A 219 -16.15 3.52 -3.68
N THR A 220 -17.41 3.07 -3.56
CA THR A 220 -18.59 3.92 -3.69
C THR A 220 -18.96 4.69 -2.42
N MET A 221 -18.26 4.44 -1.29
CA MET A 221 -18.52 5.10 -0.01
C MET A 221 -17.20 5.59 0.59
N ASN A 222 -16.64 6.65 0.01
CA ASN A 222 -15.43 7.34 0.51
C ASN A 222 -14.24 6.40 0.79
N ASN A 223 -14.13 5.29 0.04
CA ASN A 223 -13.11 4.26 0.26
C ASN A 223 -13.12 3.72 1.71
N GLU A 224 -14.29 3.52 2.29
CA GLU A 224 -14.39 2.94 3.63
C GLU A 224 -13.95 1.46 3.64
N GLU A 225 -13.40 1.03 4.78
CA GLU A 225 -13.20 -0.41 5.02
C GLU A 225 -14.56 -1.13 4.97
N PHE A 226 -14.61 -2.23 4.25
CA PHE A 226 -15.81 -3.03 4.08
C PHE A 226 -15.55 -4.47 4.51
N THR A 227 -16.34 -4.95 5.48
CA THR A 227 -16.27 -6.34 5.93
C THR A 227 -17.26 -7.17 5.13
N ILE A 228 -16.74 -8.14 4.38
CA ILE A 228 -17.58 -9.03 3.56
C ILE A 228 -18.15 -10.12 4.45
N GLU A 229 -19.47 -10.24 4.48
CA GLU A 229 -20.19 -11.30 5.19
C GLU A 229 -20.56 -12.45 4.24
N ARG A 230 -20.88 -12.14 2.99
CA ARG A 230 -21.27 -13.14 1.98
C ARG A 230 -20.93 -12.67 0.56
N VAL A 231 -20.75 -13.62 -0.34
CA VAL A 231 -20.68 -13.42 -1.81
C VAL A 231 -21.80 -14.23 -2.44
N PHE A 232 -22.53 -13.65 -3.39
CA PHE A 232 -23.66 -14.33 -4.04
C PHE A 232 -23.95 -13.73 -5.42
N LEU A 233 -24.53 -14.54 -6.30
CA LEU A 233 -24.91 -14.15 -7.65
C LEU A 233 -26.36 -13.65 -7.68
N THR A 234 -26.59 -12.53 -8.37
CA THR A 234 -27.92 -11.96 -8.65
C THR A 234 -28.13 -11.85 -10.16
N LEU A 235 -29.34 -11.44 -10.59
CA LEU A 235 -29.62 -11.13 -11.99
C LEU A 235 -28.69 -10.04 -12.54
N ASP A 236 -28.29 -9.08 -11.71
CA ASP A 236 -27.38 -7.98 -12.08
C ASP A 236 -25.89 -8.37 -11.99
N GLY A 237 -25.58 -9.64 -11.69
CA GLY A 237 -24.22 -10.13 -11.51
C GLY A 237 -23.83 -10.40 -10.06
N LEU A 238 -22.54 -10.61 -9.84
CA LEU A 238 -21.98 -11.02 -8.55
C LEU A 238 -21.92 -9.83 -7.59
N LYS A 239 -22.40 -10.02 -6.37
CA LYS A 239 -22.44 -8.98 -5.33
C LYS A 239 -21.84 -9.49 -4.03
N TYR A 240 -21.34 -8.55 -3.24
CA TYR A 240 -21.04 -8.78 -1.83
C TYR A 240 -22.25 -8.42 -0.97
N GLU A 241 -22.37 -9.05 0.20
CA GLU A 241 -23.17 -8.54 1.32
C GLU A 241 -22.19 -8.26 2.46
N GLY A 242 -22.33 -7.12 3.12
CA GLY A 242 -21.45 -6.75 4.22
C GLY A 242 -21.78 -5.41 4.83
N LYS A 243 -20.82 -4.85 5.57
CA LYS A 243 -20.99 -3.59 6.30
C LYS A 243 -19.72 -2.77 6.38
N THR A 244 -19.89 -1.47 6.52
CA THR A 244 -18.82 -0.54 6.88
C THR A 244 -18.84 -0.25 8.39
N PRO A 245 -17.77 0.32 8.99
CA PRO A 245 -17.77 0.74 10.39
C PRO A 245 -18.89 1.71 10.76
N HIS A 246 -19.30 2.57 9.81
CA HIS A 246 -20.36 3.58 9.99
C HIS A 246 -21.77 3.00 9.93
N GLN A 247 -21.97 1.88 9.23
CA GLN A 247 -23.29 1.23 9.07
C GLN A 247 -23.31 -0.11 9.78
N ARG A 248 -23.51 -0.09 11.10
CA ARG A 248 -23.51 -1.32 11.92
C ARG A 248 -24.80 -2.14 11.80
N SER A 249 -25.93 -1.48 11.53
CA SER A 249 -27.27 -2.09 11.51
C SER A 249 -27.74 -2.48 10.11
N GLU A 250 -27.32 -1.75 9.08
CA GLU A 250 -27.75 -1.98 7.69
C GLU A 250 -26.66 -2.69 6.90
N LYS A 251 -27.04 -3.71 6.14
CA LYS A 251 -26.14 -4.40 5.23
C LYS A 251 -26.17 -3.75 3.87
N LEU A 252 -24.99 -3.55 3.30
CA LEU A 252 -24.82 -3.09 1.93
C LEU A 252 -24.63 -4.26 0.99
N MET A 253 -25.09 -4.08 -0.25
CA MET A 253 -25.00 -5.07 -1.32
C MET A 253 -24.25 -4.55 -2.57
N PRO A 254 -22.99 -4.10 -2.45
CA PRO A 254 -22.25 -3.57 -3.60
C PRO A 254 -21.90 -4.67 -4.60
N ALA A 255 -21.76 -4.29 -5.86
CA ALA A 255 -21.16 -5.15 -6.89
C ALA A 255 -19.70 -5.46 -6.54
N ILE A 256 -19.18 -6.61 -6.99
CA ILE A 256 -17.83 -7.05 -6.59
C ILE A 256 -16.73 -6.08 -7.03
N GLU A 257 -16.92 -5.41 -8.16
CA GLU A 257 -16.00 -4.42 -8.75
C GLU A 257 -15.92 -3.13 -7.91
N HIS A 258 -16.92 -2.88 -7.07
CA HIS A 258 -16.94 -1.72 -6.17
C HIS A 258 -16.17 -1.97 -4.87
N VAL A 259 -15.67 -3.20 -4.64
CA VAL A 259 -14.88 -3.52 -3.46
C VAL A 259 -13.48 -3.96 -3.86
N LYS A 260 -12.49 -3.13 -3.56
CA LYS A 260 -11.09 -3.41 -3.87
C LYS A 260 -10.41 -4.18 -2.75
N GLU A 261 -9.44 -5.02 -3.12
CA GLU A 261 -8.64 -5.78 -2.17
C GLU A 261 -7.71 -4.88 -1.36
N LEU A 262 -7.52 -5.23 -0.09
CA LEU A 262 -6.49 -4.74 0.81
C LEU A 262 -5.29 -5.69 0.75
N PRO A 263 -4.15 -5.29 0.14
CA PRO A 263 -2.98 -6.17 0.01
C PRO A 263 -2.53 -6.77 1.35
N GLY A 264 -2.58 -8.10 1.45
CA GLY A 264 -2.18 -8.87 2.64
C GLY A 264 -3.20 -8.93 3.77
N GLU A 265 -4.30 -8.18 3.70
CA GLU A 265 -5.44 -8.30 4.63
C GLU A 265 -6.62 -9.04 3.98
N SER A 266 -6.86 -8.80 2.69
CA SER A 266 -7.87 -9.52 1.93
C SER A 266 -7.46 -10.97 1.70
N LYS A 267 -8.35 -11.89 2.08
CA LYS A 267 -8.28 -13.29 1.67
C LYS A 267 -9.09 -13.44 0.40
N VAL A 268 -8.51 -14.07 -0.61
CA VAL A 268 -9.12 -14.22 -1.94
C VAL A 268 -9.41 -15.68 -2.26
N GLY A 269 -10.41 -15.87 -3.13
CA GLY A 269 -10.76 -17.15 -3.73
C GLY A 269 -11.45 -16.95 -5.07
N TYR A 270 -11.95 -18.04 -5.65
CA TYR A 270 -12.61 -18.02 -6.95
C TYR A 270 -14.05 -18.51 -6.81
N TYR A 271 -15.01 -17.63 -7.12
CA TYR A 271 -16.42 -17.96 -7.17
C TYR A 271 -16.74 -18.64 -8.51
N ASN A 272 -17.27 -19.86 -8.45
CA ASN A 272 -17.75 -20.58 -9.61
C ASN A 272 -19.20 -20.16 -9.93
N LEU A 273 -19.41 -19.51 -11.08
CA LEU A 273 -20.71 -18.99 -11.53
C LEU A 273 -21.74 -20.09 -11.80
N THR A 274 -21.29 -21.32 -12.10
CA THR A 274 -22.18 -22.46 -12.36
C THR A 274 -22.64 -23.11 -11.06
N THR A 275 -21.73 -23.34 -10.11
CA THR A 275 -22.06 -24.06 -8.85
C THR A 275 -22.49 -23.13 -7.72
N GLY A 276 -22.15 -21.84 -7.81
CA GLY A 276 -22.38 -20.87 -6.74
C GLY A 276 -21.45 -21.04 -5.54
N ILE A 277 -20.39 -21.84 -5.68
CA ILE A 277 -19.45 -22.16 -4.59
C ILE A 277 -18.15 -21.39 -4.77
N ILE A 278 -17.54 -20.98 -3.65
CA ILE A 278 -16.22 -20.36 -3.63
C ILE A 278 -15.16 -21.45 -3.43
N GLU A 279 -14.22 -21.53 -4.36
CA GLU A 279 -13.17 -22.54 -4.40
C GLU A 279 -11.79 -21.90 -4.23
N LYS A 280 -10.87 -22.68 -3.66
CA LYS A 280 -9.44 -22.34 -3.65
C LYS A 280 -8.75 -23.09 -4.78
N LEU A 281 -8.49 -22.38 -5.86
CA LEU A 281 -7.77 -22.94 -7.00
C LEU A 281 -6.25 -22.91 -6.74
N THR A 282 -5.57 -24.00 -7.08
CA THR A 282 -4.11 -24.06 -7.10
C THR A 282 -3.56 -23.33 -8.34
N LYS A 283 -2.28 -22.93 -8.30
CA LYS A 283 -1.61 -22.29 -9.44
C LYS A 283 -1.74 -23.09 -10.74
N LYS A 284 -1.58 -24.42 -10.66
CA LYS A 284 -1.73 -25.32 -11.81
C LYS A 284 -3.16 -25.32 -12.37
N GLN A 285 -4.18 -25.25 -11.50
CA GLN A 285 -5.58 -25.18 -11.94
C GLN A 285 -5.88 -23.83 -12.62
N ILE A 286 -5.36 -22.72 -12.07
CA ILE A 286 -5.50 -21.39 -12.67
C ILE A 286 -4.85 -21.37 -14.07
N GLU A 287 -3.62 -21.88 -14.19
CA GLU A 287 -2.89 -21.98 -15.47
C GLU A 287 -3.61 -22.88 -16.48
N ALA A 288 -4.22 -23.99 -16.04
CA ALA A 288 -4.97 -24.88 -16.91
C ALA A 288 -6.26 -24.23 -17.45
N ILE A 289 -7.02 -23.55 -16.59
CA ILE A 289 -8.26 -22.84 -16.98
C ILE A 289 -7.92 -21.71 -17.97
N GLU A 290 -6.83 -20.98 -17.75
CA GLU A 290 -6.38 -19.93 -18.66
C GLU A 290 -6.00 -20.51 -20.03
N LYS A 291 -5.27 -21.63 -20.05
CA LYS A 291 -4.87 -22.30 -21.29
C LYS A 291 -6.09 -22.76 -22.09
N GLU A 292 -7.05 -23.39 -21.43
CA GLU A 292 -8.30 -23.85 -22.05
C GLU A 292 -9.10 -22.68 -22.65
N TYR A 293 -9.21 -21.55 -21.93
CA TYR A 293 -9.87 -20.36 -22.45
C TYR A 293 -9.17 -19.80 -23.69
N LYS A 294 -7.83 -19.68 -23.66
CA LYS A 294 -7.04 -19.19 -24.80
C LYS A 294 -7.18 -20.10 -26.01
N GLU A 295 -7.15 -21.42 -25.81
CA GLU A 295 -7.34 -22.40 -26.90
C GLU A 295 -8.73 -22.29 -27.52
N ASN A 296 -9.78 -22.09 -26.72
CA ASN A 296 -11.15 -21.94 -27.21
C ASN A 296 -11.42 -20.59 -27.89
N THR A 297 -10.70 -19.53 -27.52
CA THR A 297 -10.88 -18.17 -28.10
C THR A 297 -10.11 -17.99 -29.42
N ILE A 298 -9.14 -18.85 -29.74
CA ILE A 298 -8.37 -18.81 -31.00
C ILE A 298 -9.10 -19.53 -32.15
N VAL A 299 -10.20 -20.25 -31.85
CA VAL A 299 -10.96 -21.06 -32.81
C VAL A 299 -12.24 -20.34 -33.31
N GLU A 300 -12.52 -19.13 -32.83
CA GLU A 300 -13.59 -18.23 -33.34
C GLU A 300 -13.00 -17.05 -34.13
#